data_AF-A0A2T6DTL9-F1
#
_entry.id   AF-A0A2T6DTL9-F1
#
_cell.length_a   1.000
_cell.length_b   1.000
_cell.length_c   1.000
_cell.angle_alpha   90.00
_cell.angle_beta   90.00
_cell.angle_gamma   90.00
#
_symmetry.space_group_name_H-M   'P 1'
#
loop_
_entity.id
_entity.type
_entity.pdbx_description
1 polymer ?
#
loop_
_entity_poly.entity_id
_entity_poly.type
_entity_poly.pdbx_seq_one_letter_code
_entity_poly.pdbx_strand_id
1 'polypeptide(L)'
;MPTSIDLKRLDRQAVLVRSSVDTHNPPTGVRGWIHVVDTGDATGEPKVEIVIEFPDMYNVPAHERIIRLREDQLEQLLASERAGWFELTLDGPLDDAVPGPRTNLEAR
;
A
#
# COMPACT_ATOMS: atom_id res chain seq x y z
N MET A 1 20.11 0.22 -17.18
CA MET A 1 19.75 -1.08 -16.60
C MET A 1 19.29 -0.79 -15.19
N PRO A 2 17.98 -0.64 -14.92
CA PRO A 2 17.54 -0.47 -13.54
C PRO A 2 17.88 -1.77 -12.80
N THR A 3 18.62 -1.61 -11.71
CA THR A 3 18.94 -2.64 -10.72
C THR A 3 17.71 -3.48 -10.43
N SER A 4 17.81 -4.82 -10.51
CA SER A 4 16.82 -5.73 -9.93
C SER A 4 16.68 -5.40 -8.46
N ILE A 5 15.76 -4.50 -8.12
CA ILE A 5 15.33 -4.29 -6.76
C ILE A 5 14.65 -5.59 -6.38
N ASP A 6 15.21 -6.28 -5.39
CA ASP A 6 14.58 -7.45 -4.82
C ASP A 6 13.31 -7.00 -4.09
N LEU A 7 12.20 -7.01 -4.82
CA LEU A 7 10.91 -6.54 -4.32
C LEU A 7 10.50 -7.29 -3.04
N LYS A 8 10.97 -8.52 -2.82
CA LYS A 8 10.73 -9.27 -1.58
C LYS A 8 11.27 -8.56 -0.33
N ARG A 9 12.30 -7.71 -0.47
CA ARG A 9 12.84 -6.92 0.65
C ARG A 9 11.92 -5.78 1.08
N LEU A 10 10.98 -5.38 0.23
CA LEU A 10 9.99 -4.36 0.56
C LEU A 10 8.86 -4.91 1.44
N ASP A 11 8.63 -6.23 1.45
CA ASP A 11 7.54 -6.82 2.23
C ASP A 11 7.67 -6.42 3.72
N ARG A 12 6.54 -5.98 4.29
CA ARG A 12 6.39 -5.47 5.66
C ARG A 12 7.15 -4.18 5.97
N GLN A 13 7.74 -3.51 4.98
CA GLN A 13 8.30 -2.17 5.21
C GLN A 13 7.17 -1.16 5.44
N ALA A 14 7.43 -0.20 6.32
CA ALA A 14 6.46 0.83 6.67
C ALA A 14 6.37 1.90 5.57
N VAL A 15 5.13 2.34 5.30
CA VAL A 15 4.86 3.40 4.33
C VAL A 15 3.94 4.46 4.94
N LEU A 16 4.22 5.72 4.64
CA LEU A 16 3.31 6.83 4.86
C LEU A 16 2.57 7.13 3.57
N VAL A 17 1.25 6.95 3.58
CA VAL A 17 0.38 7.19 2.43
C VAL A 17 -0.32 8.52 2.60
N ARG A 18 -0.23 9.38 1.58
CA ARG A 18 -0.91 10.68 1.51
C ARG A 18 -1.87 10.69 0.32
N SER A 19 -2.82 11.62 0.35
CA SER A 19 -3.64 11.96 -0.80
C SER A 19 -3.26 13.33 -1.35
N SER A 20 -3.18 13.44 -2.67
CA SER A 20 -3.00 14.72 -3.37
C SER A 20 -4.24 15.61 -3.32
N VAL A 21 -5.42 15.03 -3.05
CA VAL A 21 -6.69 15.76 -2.89
C VAL A 21 -7.01 16.01 -1.42
N ASP A 22 -6.07 15.76 -0.51
CA ASP A 22 -6.25 16.11 0.89
C ASP A 22 -6.34 17.63 1.05
N THR A 23 -7.38 18.08 1.75
CA THR A 23 -7.67 19.51 1.99
C THR A 23 -7.42 19.91 3.45
N HIS A 24 -7.00 18.97 4.31
CA HIS A 24 -6.65 19.27 5.70
C HIS A 24 -5.40 20.16 5.78
N ASN A 25 -5.35 21.00 6.82
CA ASN A 25 -4.18 21.83 7.14
C ASN A 25 -3.81 21.67 8.63
N PRO A 26 -2.72 20.97 8.97
CA PRO A 26 -1.75 20.36 8.06
C PRO A 26 -2.30 19.13 7.31
N PRO A 27 -1.72 18.76 6.15
CA PRO A 27 -2.09 17.53 5.45
C PRO A 27 -1.93 16.30 6.32
N THR A 28 -2.86 15.39 6.18
CA THR A 28 -2.93 14.10 6.85
C THR A 28 -2.29 13.01 6.00
N GLY A 29 -1.64 12.06 6.68
CA GLY A 29 -1.15 10.85 6.06
C GLY A 29 -1.46 9.66 6.95
N VAL A 30 -1.72 8.52 6.33
CA VAL A 30 -2.06 7.28 7.02
C VAL A 30 -0.88 6.33 6.93
N ARG A 31 -0.57 5.65 8.02
CA ARG A 31 0.47 4.64 8.05
C ARG A 31 -0.07 3.31 7.54
N GLY A 32 0.71 2.65 6.71
CA GLY A 32 0.46 1.30 6.27
C GLY A 32 1.77 0.53 6.18
N TRP A 33 1.69 -0.66 5.58
CA TRP A 33 2.86 -1.44 5.23
C TRP A 33 2.75 -1.97 3.81
N ILE A 34 3.90 -2.25 3.22
CA ILE A 34 4.00 -2.87 1.91
C ILE A 34 3.75 -4.37 2.07
N HIS A 35 2.95 -4.95 1.18
CA HIS A 35 2.75 -6.38 1.03
C HIS A 35 3.12 -6.81 -0.39
N VAL A 36 3.97 -7.83 -0.51
CA VAL A 36 4.44 -8.33 -1.81
C VAL A 36 3.81 -9.70 -2.07
N VAL A 37 2.93 -9.76 -3.07
CA VAL A 37 2.22 -10.97 -3.47
C VAL A 37 2.97 -11.64 -4.60
N ASP A 38 3.47 -12.85 -4.34
CA ASP A 38 4.04 -13.74 -5.35
C ASP A 38 2.88 -14.40 -6.10
N THR A 39 2.75 -14.16 -7.40
CA THR A 39 1.58 -14.59 -8.18
C THR A 39 1.69 -16.04 -8.66
N GLY A 40 2.85 -16.69 -8.53
CA GLY A 40 3.05 -18.11 -8.82
C GLY A 40 2.88 -18.53 -10.29
N ASP A 41 2.49 -17.62 -11.18
CA ASP A 41 2.36 -17.89 -12.61
C ASP A 41 3.74 -17.94 -13.29
N ALA A 42 3.86 -18.70 -14.39
CA ALA A 42 5.13 -18.93 -15.10
C ALA A 42 5.76 -17.65 -15.74
N THR A 43 5.02 -16.54 -15.75
CA THR A 43 5.46 -15.18 -16.12
C THR A 43 5.50 -14.23 -14.91
N GLY A 44 5.30 -14.77 -13.69
CA GLY A 44 4.79 -14.08 -12.50
C GLY A 44 5.67 -12.95 -11.99
N GLU A 45 5.39 -11.75 -12.46
CA GLU A 45 5.89 -10.53 -11.83
C GLU A 45 5.23 -10.39 -10.45
N PRO A 46 6.02 -10.17 -9.38
CA PRO A 46 5.48 -9.97 -8.05
C PRO A 46 4.66 -8.69 -8.01
N LYS A 47 3.49 -8.75 -7.39
CA LYS A 47 2.60 -7.60 -7.21
C LYS A 47 2.90 -6.92 -5.89
N VAL A 48 2.97 -5.59 -5.90
CA VAL A 48 3.16 -4.79 -4.69
C VAL A 48 1.84 -4.13 -4.31
N GLU A 49 1.42 -4.39 -3.07
CA GLU A 49 0.22 -3.85 -2.47
C GLU A 49 0.60 -3.02 -1.24
N ILE A 50 -0.16 -1.98 -0.92
CA ILE A 50 -0.09 -1.28 0.36
C ILE A 50 -1.30 -1.68 1.19
N VAL A 51 -1.06 -2.12 2.40
CA VAL A 51 -2.11 -2.45 3.36
C VAL A 51 -2.17 -1.35 4.40
N ILE A 52 -3.36 -0.81 4.60
CA ILE A 52 -3.67 0.20 5.61
C ILE A 52 -4.72 -0.39 6.53
N GLU A 53 -4.38 -0.53 7.80
CA GLU A 53 -5.32 -0.88 8.87
C GLU A 53 -6.09 0.36 9.31
N PHE A 54 -7.41 0.25 9.34
CA PHE A 54 -8.30 1.21 9.99
C PHE A 54 -8.81 0.56 11.28
N PRO A 55 -8.10 0.75 12.41
CA PRO A 55 -8.54 0.25 13.71
C PRO A 55 -9.73 1.09 14.16
N ASP A 56 -10.93 0.58 13.95
CA ASP A 56 -12.12 1.35 14.27
C ASP A 56 -12.36 1.52 15.77
N MET A 57 -12.80 2.74 16.14
CA MET A 57 -13.32 3.05 17.45
C MET A 57 -14.82 2.75 17.51
N TYR A 58 -15.18 1.68 18.26
CA TYR A 58 -16.48 1.29 18.82
C TYR A 58 -17.74 1.21 17.92
N ASN A 59 -17.83 1.90 16.78
CA ASN A 59 -19.07 2.06 15.99
C ASN A 59 -19.07 1.35 14.64
N VAL A 60 -17.91 0.86 14.19
CA VAL A 60 -17.75 0.13 12.91
C VAL A 60 -16.75 -1.01 13.10
N PRO A 61 -16.89 -2.13 12.35
CA PRO A 61 -15.91 -3.20 12.39
C PRO A 61 -14.57 -2.74 11.81
N ALA A 62 -13.47 -3.07 12.49
CA ALA A 62 -12.13 -2.88 11.96
C ALA A 62 -12.00 -3.49 10.56
N HIS A 63 -11.33 -2.77 9.68
CA HIS A 63 -11.18 -3.18 8.29
C HIS A 63 -9.82 -2.76 7.72
N GLU A 64 -9.43 -3.44 6.65
CA GLU A 64 -8.20 -3.17 5.92
C GLU A 64 -8.53 -2.59 4.55
N ARG A 65 -7.69 -1.67 4.10
CA ARG A 65 -7.67 -1.21 2.71
C ARG A 65 -6.40 -1.72 2.04
N ILE A 66 -6.58 -2.43 0.93
CA ILE A 66 -5.51 -2.92 0.08
C ILE A 66 -5.44 -2.06 -1.16
N ILE A 67 -4.29 -1.43 -1.40
CA ILE A 67 -4.02 -0.57 -2.55
C ILE A 67 -3.02 -1.27 -3.44
N ARG A 68 -3.47 -1.75 -4.60
CA ARG A 68 -2.59 -2.32 -5.63
C ARG A 68 -1.85 -1.21 -6.33
N LEU A 69 -0.52 -1.28 -6.32
CA LEU A 69 0.30 -0.28 -6.98
C LEU A 69 0.35 -0.53 -8.47
N ARG A 70 0.11 0.55 -9.23
CA ARG A 70 0.48 0.63 -10.63
C ARG A 70 2.00 0.80 -10.76
N GLU A 71 2.53 0.61 -11.97
CA GLU A 71 3.96 0.76 -12.26
C GLU A 71 4.49 2.15 -11.88
N ASP A 72 3.77 3.22 -12.23
CA ASP A 72 4.14 4.60 -11.89
C ASP A 72 4.18 4.86 -10.37
N GLN A 73 3.24 4.25 -9.64
CA GLN A 73 3.17 4.35 -8.18
C GLN A 73 4.27 3.54 -7.49
N LEU A 74 4.64 2.39 -8.08
CA LEU A 74 5.75 1.59 -7.60
C LEU A 74 7.09 2.33 -7.80
N GLU A 75 7.30 2.97 -8.95
CA GLU A 75 8.47 3.81 -9.19
C GLU A 75 8.54 4.97 -8.19
N GLN A 76 7.42 5.65 -7.95
CA GLN A 76 7.33 6.71 -6.94
C GLN A 76 7.70 6.20 -5.54
N LEU A 77 7.17 5.05 -5.14
CA LEU A 77 7.46 4.43 -3.85
C LEU A 77 8.95 4.09 -3.74
N LEU A 78 9.53 3.45 -4.74
CA LEU A 78 10.94 3.07 -4.73
C LEU A 78 11.86 4.30 -4.67
N ALA A 79 11.48 5.38 -5.33
CA ALA A 79 12.21 6.65 -5.31
C ALA A 79 12.04 7.44 -3.99
N SER A 80 11.04 7.12 -3.18
CA SER A 80 10.73 7.82 -1.92
C SER A 80 11.42 7.25 -0.70
N GLU A 81 12.17 6.15 -0.84
CA GLU A 81 12.88 5.50 0.26
C GLU A 81 13.81 6.48 0.98
N ARG A 82 13.56 6.67 2.28
CA ARG A 82 14.36 7.50 3.17
C ARG A 82 14.59 6.78 4.48
N ALA A 83 15.81 6.28 4.66
CA ALA A 83 16.25 5.62 5.89
C ALA A 83 15.31 4.47 6.31
N GLY A 84 14.88 3.64 5.34
CA GLY A 84 13.99 2.50 5.59
C GLY A 84 12.51 2.84 5.76
N TRP A 85 12.09 4.08 5.48
CA TRP A 85 10.69 4.47 5.39
C TRP A 85 10.35 4.89 3.97
N PHE A 86 9.13 4.56 3.55
CA PHE A 86 8.62 4.90 2.23
C PHE A 86 7.49 5.92 2.32
N GLU A 87 7.35 6.75 1.29
CA GLU A 87 6.20 7.65 1.13
C GLU A 87 5.49 7.39 -0.20
N LEU A 88 4.16 7.41 -0.20
CA LEU A 88 3.36 7.31 -1.40
C LEU A 88 2.29 8.40 -1.38
N THR A 89 2.11 9.11 -2.49
CA THR A 89 1.01 10.07 -2.64
C THR A 89 0.06 9.57 -3.71
N LEU A 90 -1.21 9.37 -3.35
CA LEU A 90 -2.25 8.92 -4.28
C LEU A 90 -2.93 10.11 -4.96
N ASP A 91 -3.35 9.91 -6.21
CA ASP A 91 -4.09 10.91 -7.00
C ASP A 91 -5.55 11.11 -6.52
N GLY A 92 -6.04 10.23 -5.64
CA GLY A 92 -7.43 10.22 -5.15
C GLY A 92 -7.54 10.13 -3.62
N PRO A 93 -8.77 10.16 -3.08
CA PRO A 93 -9.01 10.14 -1.64
C PRO A 93 -8.61 8.80 -0.99
N LEU A 94 -8.17 8.89 0.27
CA LEU A 94 -7.77 7.74 1.10
C LEU A 94 -8.93 6.92 1.65
N ASP A 95 -10.16 7.43 1.54
CA ASP A 95 -11.37 6.83 2.14
C ASP A 95 -12.39 6.32 1.11
N ASP A 96 -12.19 6.54 -0.19
CA ASP A 96 -13.06 5.96 -1.24
C ASP A 96 -12.74 4.47 -1.41
N ALA A 97 -13.15 3.67 -0.44
CA ALA A 97 -13.18 2.23 -0.55
C ALA A 97 -14.28 1.85 -1.56
N VAL A 98 -13.88 1.46 -2.76
CA VAL A 98 -14.57 0.32 -3.36
C VAL A 98 -14.10 -0.88 -2.53
N PRO A 99 -14.96 -1.51 -1.72
CA PRO A 99 -14.56 -2.70 -0.99
C PRO A 99 -14.09 -3.73 -2.02
N GLY A 100 -12.80 -4.02 -2.02
CA GLY A 100 -12.27 -5.16 -2.76
C GLY A 100 -12.98 -6.43 -2.28
N PRO A 101 -13.16 -7.43 -3.15
CA PRO A 101 -13.72 -8.70 -2.70
C PRO A 101 -12.89 -9.20 -1.52
N ARG A 102 -13.58 -9.47 -0.39
CA ARG A 102 -13.00 -10.09 0.80
C ARG A 102 -12.41 -11.43 0.39
N THR A 103 -11.11 -11.48 0.12
CA THR A 103 -10.41 -12.75 0.13
C THR A 103 -10.21 -13.07 1.61
N ASN A 104 -11.08 -13.93 2.16
CA ASN A 104 -10.87 -14.50 3.49
C ASN A 104 -9.47 -15.12 3.52
N LEU A 105 -8.50 -14.44 4.13
CA LEU A 105 -7.24 -15.04 4.52
C LEU A 105 -7.45 -15.80 5.84
N GLU A 106 -8.43 -16.69 5.85
CA GLU A 106 -8.64 -17.69 6.89
C GLU A 106 -8.70 -19.06 6.21
N ALA A 107 -7.53 -19.69 6.07
CA ALA A 107 -7.38 -21.14 6.02
C ALA A 107 -5.88 -21.50 6.08
N ARG A 108 -5.28 -21.40 7.28
CA ARG A 108 -4.20 -22.29 7.70
C ARG A 108 -4.30 -22.57 9.19
#